data_AF-A0A965J4C4-F1
#
_entry.id   AF-A0A965J4C4-F1
#
_cell.length_a   1.000
_cell.length_b   1.000
_cell.length_c   1.000
_cell.angle_alpha   90.00
_cell.angle_beta   90.00
_cell.angle_gamma   90.00
#
_symmetry.space_group_name_H-M   'P 1'
#
loop_
_entity.id
_entity.type
_entity.pdbx_description
1 polymer ?
#
loop_
_entity_poly.entity_id
_entity_poly.type
_entity_poly.pdbx_seq_one_letter_code
_entity_poly.pdbx_strand_id
1 'polypeptide(L)'
;MKNSLITLSFLVNFISFGQTNVSGGIYQNTTWNLAGSPYIVTSSIVVFPGNTLTIEPGVEVFVTPDYSFNTGNLRYIEIRGNLIALGT
;
A
#
# COMPACT_ATOMS: atom_id res chain seq x y z
N MET A 1 47.99 12.87 27.85
CA MET A 1 47.24 11.65 27.47
C MET A 1 46.01 12.11 26.70
N LYS A 2 46.01 11.96 25.36
CA LYS A 2 44.92 12.42 24.48
C LYS A 2 43.97 11.24 24.28
N ASN A 3 42.85 11.24 24.97
CA ASN A 3 41.82 10.21 24.84
C ASN A 3 41.04 10.50 23.54
N SER A 4 41.34 9.76 22.47
CA SER A 4 40.60 9.85 21.22
C SER A 4 39.28 9.10 21.38
N LEU A 5 38.14 9.81 21.37
CA LEU A 5 36.82 9.20 21.30
C LEU A 5 36.63 8.57 19.92
N ILE A 6 36.50 7.26 19.86
CA ILE A 6 36.07 6.53 18.67
C ILE A 6 34.54 6.50 18.72
N THR A 7 33.88 7.30 17.87
CA THR A 7 32.44 7.19 17.63
C THR A 7 32.18 5.96 16.76
N LEU A 8 31.62 4.92 17.34
CA LEU A 8 31.12 3.73 16.64
C LEU A 8 29.72 4.02 16.11
N SER A 9 29.60 4.41 14.84
CA SER A 9 28.31 4.53 14.17
C SER A 9 27.76 3.12 13.88
N PHE A 10 26.75 2.71 14.65
CA PHE A 10 25.93 1.54 14.31
C PHE A 10 25.03 1.89 13.12
N LEU A 11 25.29 1.30 11.95
CA LEU A 11 24.34 1.28 10.85
C LEU A 11 23.22 0.28 11.21
N VAL A 12 22.15 0.76 11.81
CA VAL A 12 20.91 0.00 11.92
C VAL A 12 20.23 -0.02 10.55
N ASN A 13 20.34 -1.15 9.86
CA ASN A 13 19.50 -1.44 8.69
C ASN A 13 18.07 -1.64 9.22
N PHE A 14 17.29 -0.56 9.25
CA PHE A 14 15.85 -0.68 9.42
C PHE A 14 15.31 -1.34 8.15
N ILE A 15 14.90 -2.60 8.25
CA ILE A 15 14.03 -3.18 7.24
C ILE A 15 12.70 -2.44 7.36
N SER A 16 12.53 -1.39 6.56
CA SER A 16 11.26 -0.69 6.44
C SER A 16 10.35 -1.56 5.58
N PHE A 17 9.37 -2.21 6.21
CA PHE A 17 8.30 -2.86 5.47
C PHE A 17 7.48 -1.76 4.80
N GLY A 18 7.48 -1.71 3.47
CA GLY A 18 6.71 -0.74 2.68
C GLY A 18 5.20 -0.90 2.80
N GLN A 19 4.70 -1.84 3.61
CA GLN A 19 3.29 -2.19 3.69
C GLN A 19 2.40 -0.97 3.96
N THR A 20 1.43 -0.75 3.07
CA THR A 20 0.46 0.34 3.18
C THR A 20 -0.95 -0.23 3.34
N ASN A 21 -1.64 0.08 4.43
CA ASN A 21 -3.06 -0.26 4.60
C ASN A 21 -3.93 0.79 3.91
N VAL A 22 -4.90 0.35 3.10
CA VAL A 22 -5.79 1.22 2.30
C VAL A 22 -7.25 0.81 2.45
N SER A 23 -8.14 1.80 2.39
CA SER A 23 -9.60 1.63 2.51
C SER A 23 -10.35 2.86 2.00
N GLY A 24 -11.65 2.72 1.69
CA GLY A 24 -12.53 3.86 1.41
C GLY A 24 -12.43 4.40 -0.01
N GLY A 25 -12.78 5.68 -0.19
CA GLY A 25 -12.86 6.29 -1.53
C GLY A 25 -11.53 6.87 -2.02
N ILE A 26 -11.23 6.67 -3.30
CA ILE A 26 -10.20 7.40 -4.05
C ILE A 26 -10.89 8.53 -4.81
N TYR A 27 -10.73 9.76 -4.30
CA TYR A 27 -11.37 10.99 -4.78
C TYR A 27 -10.47 11.86 -5.66
N GLN A 28 -9.22 11.45 -5.85
CA GLN A 28 -8.23 12.13 -6.69
C GLN A 28 -7.30 11.08 -7.32
N ASN A 29 -6.62 11.46 -8.41
CA ASN A 29 -5.58 10.61 -9.01
C ASN A 29 -4.57 10.16 -7.95
N THR A 30 -4.38 8.85 -7.87
CA THR A 30 -3.59 8.20 -6.81
C THR A 30 -2.66 7.17 -7.43
N THR A 31 -1.40 7.16 -7.01
CA THR A 31 -0.42 6.17 -7.42
C THR A 31 -0.06 5.27 -6.25
N TRP A 32 -0.19 3.96 -6.45
CA TRP A 32 0.38 2.94 -5.60
C TRP A 32 1.73 2.54 -6.21
N ASN A 33 2.81 2.80 -5.45
CA ASN A 33 4.19 2.64 -5.91
C ASN A 33 4.90 1.51 -5.18
N LEU A 34 6.04 1.05 -5.72
CA LEU A 34 6.75 -0.10 -5.17
C LEU A 34 7.23 0.13 -3.72
N ALA A 35 7.54 1.37 -3.35
CA ALA A 35 7.95 1.71 -1.98
C ALA A 35 6.82 1.53 -0.95
N GLY A 36 5.56 1.64 -1.37
CA GLY A 36 4.37 1.37 -0.56
C GLY A 36 3.85 -0.07 -0.65
N SER A 37 4.54 -0.95 -1.38
CA SER A 37 4.16 -2.34 -1.55
C SER A 37 4.54 -3.19 -0.31
N PRO A 38 3.69 -4.15 0.12
CA PRO A 38 2.38 -4.45 -0.44
C PRO A 38 1.27 -3.50 0.06
N TYR A 39 0.26 -3.27 -0.78
CA TYR A 39 -0.95 -2.55 -0.38
C TYR A 39 -2.00 -3.54 0.16
N ILE A 40 -2.41 -3.37 1.42
CA ILE A 40 -3.40 -4.21 2.08
C ILE A 40 -4.76 -3.51 2.10
N VAL A 41 -5.73 -4.05 1.37
CA VAL A 41 -7.11 -3.53 1.36
C VAL A 41 -7.83 -4.04 2.61
N THR A 42 -8.03 -3.15 3.58
CA THR A 42 -8.62 -3.44 4.90
C THR A 42 -10.13 -3.16 4.96
N SER A 43 -10.67 -2.45 3.98
CA SER A 43 -12.10 -2.31 3.70
C SER A 43 -12.27 -2.01 2.21
N SER A 44 -13.47 -2.22 1.65
CA SER A 44 -13.71 -2.00 0.22
C SER A 44 -13.30 -0.59 -0.21
N ILE A 45 -12.76 -0.51 -1.43
CA ILE A 45 -12.29 0.72 -2.05
C ILE A 45 -13.18 1.07 -3.23
N VAL A 46 -13.44 2.35 -3.42
CA VAL A 46 -14.13 2.86 -4.61
C VAL A 46 -13.27 3.92 -5.28
N VAL A 47 -12.88 3.71 -6.54
CA VAL A 47 -12.28 4.75 -7.38
C VAL A 47 -13.39 5.57 -8.00
N PHE A 48 -13.56 6.82 -7.57
CA PHE A 48 -14.65 7.68 -8.04
C PHE A 48 -14.47 8.15 -9.49
N PRO A 49 -15.56 8.49 -10.21
CA PRO A 49 -15.48 9.01 -11.58
C PRO A 49 -14.53 10.20 -11.71
N GLY A 50 -13.83 10.28 -12.85
CA GLY A 50 -12.86 11.34 -13.13
C GLY A 50 -11.47 11.12 -12.51
N ASN A 51 -11.30 10.09 -11.67
CA ASN A 51 -10.03 9.76 -11.02
C ASN A 51 -9.43 8.46 -11.55
N THR A 52 -8.11 8.36 -11.44
CA THR A 52 -7.34 7.18 -11.82
C THR A 52 -6.59 6.62 -10.62
N LEU A 53 -6.72 5.32 -10.39
CA LEU A 53 -5.77 4.56 -9.59
C LEU A 53 -4.70 3.98 -10.51
N THR A 54 -3.45 4.38 -10.32
CA THR A 54 -2.29 3.81 -11.01
C THR A 54 -1.55 2.89 -10.07
N ILE A 55 -1.40 1.62 -10.45
CA ILE A 55 -0.60 0.62 -9.76
C ILE A 55 0.66 0.41 -10.60
N GLU A 56 1.81 0.82 -10.05
CA GLU A 56 3.10 0.66 -10.72
C GLU A 56 3.46 -0.83 -10.92
N PRO A 57 4.25 -1.17 -11.96
CA PRO A 57 4.77 -2.51 -12.12
C PRO A 57 5.51 -3.00 -10.87
N GLY A 58 5.30 -4.26 -10.51
CA GLY A 58 5.91 -4.87 -9.31
C GLY A 58 5.18 -4.64 -8.00
N VAL A 59 4.13 -3.81 -7.97
CA VAL A 59 3.32 -3.61 -6.76
C VAL A 59 2.42 -4.80 -6.50
N GLU A 60 2.48 -5.30 -5.26
CA GLU A 60 1.58 -6.33 -4.76
C GLU A 60 0.38 -5.68 -4.04
N VAL A 61 -0.82 -6.17 -4.35
CA VAL A 61 -2.07 -5.73 -3.70
C VAL A 61 -2.78 -6.94 -3.12
N PHE A 62 -3.01 -6.93 -1.81
CA PHE A 62 -3.73 -7.98 -1.10
C PHE A 62 -5.10 -7.50 -0.67
N VAL A 63 -6.14 -8.12 -1.22
CA VAL A 63 -7.52 -7.90 -0.79
C VAL A 63 -7.88 -8.94 0.26
N THR A 64 -7.96 -8.49 1.51
CA THR A 64 -8.17 -9.40 2.64
C THR A 64 -9.66 -9.69 2.87
N PRO A 65 -10.05 -10.89 3.34
CA PRO A 65 -11.44 -11.17 3.65
C PRO A 65 -11.94 -10.32 4.83
N ASP A 66 -13.24 -10.01 4.85
CA ASP A 66 -13.87 -9.48 6.05
C ASP A 66 -14.27 -10.62 7.00
N TYR A 67 -13.54 -10.73 8.11
CA TYR A 67 -13.79 -11.74 9.15
C TYR A 67 -14.69 -11.23 10.28
N SER A 68 -15.21 -10.00 10.18
CA SER A 68 -15.90 -9.32 11.29
C SER A 68 -17.17 -10.04 11.73
N PHE A 69 -17.82 -10.78 10.84
CA PHE A 69 -18.99 -11.60 11.11
C PHE A 69 -18.95 -12.82 10.18
N ASN A 70 -19.63 -13.92 10.53
CA ASN A 70 -19.77 -15.16 9.74
C ASN A 70 -20.50 -14.97 8.38
N THR A 71 -20.23 -13.88 7.67
CA THR A 71 -20.98 -13.43 6.48
C THR A 71 -20.26 -13.69 5.16
N GLY A 72 -19.00 -14.13 5.15
CA GLY A 72 -18.29 -14.35 3.87
C GLY A 72 -18.24 -13.08 3.00
N ASN A 73 -18.27 -11.90 3.62
CA ASN A 73 -18.25 -10.63 2.91
C ASN A 73 -16.88 -10.46 2.25
N LEU A 74 -16.90 -10.32 0.93
CA LEU A 74 -15.69 -10.04 0.16
C LEU A 74 -15.41 -8.54 0.21
N ARG A 75 -14.18 -8.17 0.55
CA ARG A 75 -13.67 -6.83 0.24
C ARG A 75 -13.36 -6.77 -1.25
N TYR A 76 -13.53 -5.60 -1.84
CA TYR A 76 -13.30 -5.38 -3.27
C TYR A 76 -12.76 -3.98 -3.54
N ILE A 77 -12.18 -3.82 -4.72
CA ILE A 77 -11.88 -2.52 -5.29
C ILE A 77 -12.88 -2.31 -6.43
N GLU A 78 -13.81 -1.38 -6.25
CA GLU A 78 -14.77 -0.99 -7.28
C GLU A 78 -14.20 0.16 -8.11
N ILE A 79 -14.16 0.00 -9.43
CA ILE A 79 -13.65 1.01 -10.35
C ILE A 79 -14.84 1.71 -11.02
N ARG A 80 -15.13 2.95 -10.59
CA ARG A 80 -16.07 3.86 -11.28
C ARG A 80 -15.35 4.94 -12.09
N GLY A 81 -14.04 5.11 -11.85
CA GLY A 81 -13.12 5.91 -12.66
C GLY A 81 -12.25 5.02 -13.55
N ASN A 82 -10.93 5.21 -13.51
CA ASN A 82 -9.97 4.41 -14.26
C ASN A 82 -9.02 3.62 -13.35
N LEU A 83 -8.57 2.48 -13.84
CA LEU A 83 -7.49 1.68 -13.26
C LEU A 83 -6.39 1.50 -14.31
N ILE A 84 -5.16 1.83 -13.95
CA ILE A 84 -3.96 1.49 -14.73
C ILE A 84 -3.15 0.52 -13.89
N ALA A 85 -3.11 -0.75 -14.29
CA ALA A 85 -2.32 -1.79 -13.64
C ALA A 85 -1.67 -2.65 -14.73
N LEU A 86 -0.35 -2.51 -14.89
CA LEU A 86 0.40 -3.16 -15.97
C LEU A 86 0.92 -4.56 -15.59
N GLY A 87 0.93 -4.89 -14.29
CA GLY A 87 1.44 -6.16 -13.78
C GLY A 87 2.96 -6.24 -13.79
N THR A 88 3.47 -7.47 -13.78
CA THR A 88 4.89 -7.83 -13.76
C THR A 88 5.26 -8.74 -14.92
#